data_AF-A0A8C2XFC3-F1
#
_entry.id   AF-A0A8C2XFC3-F1
#
_cell.length_a   1.000
_cell.length_b   1.000
_cell.length_c   1.000
_cell.angle_alpha   90.00
_cell.angle_beta   90.00
_cell.angle_gamma   90.00
#
_symmetry.space_group_name_H-M   'P 1'
#
loop_
_entity.id
_entity.type
_entity.pdbx_description
1 polymer ?
#
loop_
_entity_poly.entity_id
_entity_poly.type
_entity_poly.pdbx_seq_one_letter_code
_entity_poly.pdbx_strand_id
1 'polypeptide(L)'
;MRDRLEELHLRAQEFSKADRETIKPSSVGRDNDDSVSQTAVVFEEEPIIENFLSEVQQIRDDTTMLDTEVLKFGQQQKTLVATMRRFSVMKKESSITRDIKLKAESLHRRLDALSKQVQKTEDQHGLSSVTARIQRCQHAALHSKFQQVMLQYNESLLTKQECCTHFIFRQLEVSGRDMTEDEVNEMVASGKWEVFNENLLNDARITRSQLSEIEQRHKELLSLENNMKELRDLFMDIFMLVEEQGASIEHIQTNVERTQDYVAVSNEKFKMAARYKKKNPLRQLCCCCCPPWRCCL
;
A
#
# COMPACT_ATOMS: atom_id res chain seq x y z
N MET A 1 29.82 -20.55 11.82
CA MET A 1 30.17 -19.17 11.45
C MET A 1 30.31 -18.39 12.75
N ARG A 2 31.43 -17.71 12.98
CA ARG A 2 31.58 -16.85 14.18
C ARG A 2 30.63 -15.66 14.04
N ASP A 3 29.93 -15.32 15.12
CA ASP A 3 29.02 -14.18 15.15
C ASP A 3 29.85 -12.89 15.07
N ARG A 4 29.74 -12.18 13.94
CA ARG A 4 30.46 -10.94 13.70
C ARG A 4 30.01 -9.82 14.62
N LEU A 5 28.80 -9.88 15.17
CA LEU A 5 28.30 -8.85 16.08
C LEU A 5 29.09 -8.86 17.39
N GLU A 6 29.37 -10.06 17.91
CA GLU A 6 30.13 -10.25 19.14
C GLU A 6 31.61 -9.82 18.97
N GLU A 7 32.21 -10.14 17.81
CA GLU A 7 33.55 -9.67 17.44
C GLU A 7 33.65 -8.14 17.38
N LEU A 8 32.63 -7.48 16.81
CA LEU A 8 32.58 -6.02 16.71
C LEU A 8 32.36 -5.35 18.07
N HIS A 9 31.52 -5.94 18.94
CA HIS A 9 31.33 -5.44 20.30
C HIS A 9 32.61 -5.55 21.13
N LEU A 10 33.35 -6.65 21.01
CA LEU A 10 34.63 -6.84 21.69
C LEU A 10 35.66 -5.83 21.21
N ARG A 11 35.79 -5.62 19.90
CA ARG A 11 36.69 -4.59 19.34
C ARG A 11 36.30 -3.18 19.82
N ALA A 12 35.02 -2.83 19.83
CA ALA A 12 34.58 -1.52 20.32
C ALA A 12 34.93 -1.30 21.81
N GLN A 13 34.82 -2.34 22.63
CA GLN A 13 35.26 -2.29 24.03
C GLN A 13 36.79 -2.19 24.16
N GLU A 14 37.56 -2.83 23.28
CA GLU A 14 39.02 -2.70 23.25
C GLU A 14 39.46 -1.28 22.88
N PHE A 15 38.83 -0.64 21.89
CA PHE A 15 39.07 0.77 21.56
C PHE A 15 38.73 1.70 22.74
N SER A 16 37.58 1.48 23.40
CA SER A 16 37.20 2.23 24.60
C SER A 16 38.18 2.05 25.77
N LYS A 17 38.84 0.89 25.89
CA LYS A 17 39.84 0.62 26.93
C LYS A 17 41.20 1.21 26.58
N ALA A 18 41.59 1.17 25.30
CA ALA A 18 42.82 1.80 24.81
C ALA A 18 42.83 3.33 25.04
N ASP A 19 41.69 4.00 24.86
CA ASP A 19 41.54 5.43 25.18
C ASP A 19 41.69 5.73 26.68
N ARG A 20 41.39 4.76 27.56
CA ARG A 20 41.58 4.90 29.02
C ARG A 20 43.01 4.60 29.47
N GLU A 21 43.70 3.68 28.79
CA GLU A 21 45.09 3.32 29.13
C GLU A 21 46.12 4.32 28.60
N THR A 22 45.77 5.15 27.62
CA THR A 22 46.66 6.17 27.04
C THR A 22 46.76 7.44 27.91
N ILE A 23 45.99 7.56 29.01
CA ILE A 23 46.10 8.68 29.96
C ILE A 23 47.09 8.32 31.08
N LYS A 24 48.39 8.29 30.75
CA LYS A 24 49.48 8.50 31.72
C LYS A 24 50.34 9.67 31.24
N PRO A 25 50.69 10.63 32.11
CA PRO A 25 51.34 11.86 31.68
C PRO A 25 52.84 11.63 31.47
N SER A 26 53.28 11.63 30.22
CA SER A 26 54.70 11.80 29.91
C SER A 26 54.86 12.59 28.61
N SER A 27 55.70 13.60 28.75
CA SER A 27 55.90 14.77 27.92
C SER A 27 56.63 14.53 26.59
N VAL A 28 56.36 15.47 25.67
CA VAL A 28 57.16 15.94 24.51
C VAL A 28 56.79 15.33 23.15
N GLY A 29 56.41 16.22 22.23
CA GLY A 29 56.41 15.99 20.78
C GLY A 29 55.09 16.35 20.12
N ARG A 30 54.97 17.58 19.62
CA ARG A 30 53.85 18.01 18.76
C ARG A 30 53.89 17.21 17.47
N ASP A 31 52.80 16.53 17.14
CA ASP A 31 52.34 16.42 15.76
C ASP A 31 50.82 16.43 15.73
N ASN A 32 50.31 17.09 14.68
CA ASN A 32 48.91 17.37 14.43
C ASN A 32 48.05 16.11 14.52
N ASP A 33 47.06 16.10 15.41
CA ASP A 33 45.91 15.23 15.27
C ASP A 33 44.65 16.09 15.39
N ASP A 34 44.00 16.31 14.24
CA ASP A 34 42.63 16.82 14.17
C ASP A 34 41.75 15.73 14.80
N SER A 35 41.64 15.73 16.14
CA SER A 35 40.71 14.87 16.85
C SER A 35 39.30 15.29 16.46
N VAL A 36 38.75 14.67 15.43
CA VAL A 36 37.34 14.80 15.07
C VAL A 36 36.58 14.18 16.24
N SER A 37 36.13 15.02 17.18
CA SER A 37 35.13 14.59 18.16
C SER A 37 33.98 13.99 17.36
N GLN A 38 33.80 12.68 17.49
CA GLN A 38 32.57 12.02 17.06
C GLN A 38 31.48 12.50 18.01
N THR A 39 30.97 13.70 17.75
CA THR A 39 29.70 14.14 18.32
C THR A 39 28.66 13.17 17.76
N ALA A 40 28.15 12.29 18.61
CA ALA A 40 27.02 11.45 18.27
C ALA A 40 25.91 12.38 17.77
N VAL A 41 25.59 12.29 16.48
CA VAL A 41 24.42 12.95 15.92
C VAL A 41 23.23 12.24 16.55
N VAL A 42 22.68 12.84 17.60
CA VAL A 42 21.38 12.45 18.12
C VAL A 42 20.41 12.82 17.00
N PHE A 43 19.94 11.81 16.27
CA PHE A 43 18.84 11.99 15.33
C PHE A 43 17.63 12.41 16.18
N GLU A 44 17.20 13.65 16.05
CA GLU A 44 15.89 14.05 16.54
C GLU A 44 14.85 13.27 15.73
N GLU A 45 14.01 12.48 16.41
CA GLU A 45 12.85 11.85 15.80
C GLU A 45 11.97 12.97 15.22
N GLU A 46 11.90 13.08 13.89
CA GLU A 46 10.99 14.02 13.25
C GLU A 46 9.55 13.49 13.44
N PRO A 47 8.71 14.13 14.29
CA PRO A 47 7.39 13.59 14.65
C PRO A 47 6.42 13.53 13.45
N ILE A 48 6.74 14.23 12.37
CA ILE A 48 5.97 14.26 11.13
C ILE A 48 6.04 12.90 10.41
N ILE A 49 7.18 12.22 10.45
CA ILE A 49 7.39 10.94 9.78
C ILE A 49 6.70 9.82 10.56
N GLU A 50 6.76 9.84 11.89
CA GLU A 50 6.13 8.81 12.72
C GLU A 50 4.61 8.77 12.57
N ASN A 51 3.95 9.93 12.56
CA ASN A 51 2.51 10.02 12.36
C ASN A 51 2.11 9.45 10.99
N PHE A 52 2.87 9.78 9.94
CA PHE A 52 2.65 9.23 8.60
C PHE A 52 2.85 7.71 8.57
N LEU A 53 3.93 7.20 9.17
CA LEU A 53 4.21 5.76 9.19
C LEU A 53 3.16 4.98 10.01
N SER A 54 2.64 5.57 11.09
CA SER A 54 1.54 4.99 11.85
C SER A 54 0.26 4.89 11.00
N GLU A 55 -0.07 5.94 10.24
CA GLU A 55 -1.23 5.91 9.34
C GLU A 55 -1.06 4.88 8.22
N VAL A 56 0.13 4.82 7.61
CA VAL A 56 0.52 3.81 6.62
C VAL A 56 0.35 2.39 7.17
N GLN A 57 0.77 2.16 8.41
CA GLN A 57 0.64 0.86 9.06
C GLN A 57 -0.84 0.48 9.26
N GLN A 58 -1.67 1.42 9.70
CA GLN A 58 -3.11 1.18 9.84
C GLN A 58 -3.77 0.87 8.48
N ILE A 59 -3.43 1.61 7.41
CA ILE A 59 -3.93 1.33 6.05
C ILE A 59 -3.48 -0.05 5.58
N ARG A 60 -2.23 -0.43 5.87
CA ARG A 60 -1.72 -1.76 5.56
C ARG A 60 -2.54 -2.84 6.24
N ASP A 61 -2.77 -2.72 7.54
CA ASP A 61 -3.53 -3.69 8.33
C ASP A 61 -4.97 -3.81 7.82
N ASP A 62 -5.63 -2.68 7.57
CA ASP A 62 -6.98 -2.65 7.00
C ASP A 62 -7.03 -3.26 5.59
N THR A 63 -5.99 -3.06 4.77
CA THR A 63 -5.88 -3.68 3.44
C THR A 63 -5.71 -5.20 3.55
N THR A 64 -4.92 -5.70 4.51
CA THR A 64 -4.80 -7.15 4.75
C THR A 64 -6.08 -7.76 5.28
N MET A 65 -6.84 -7.00 6.07
CA MET A 65 -8.14 -7.42 6.57
C MET A 65 -9.16 -7.50 5.43
N LEU A 66 -9.18 -6.50 4.54
CA LEU A 66 -9.99 -6.51 3.33
C LEU A 66 -9.64 -7.68 2.40
N ASP A 67 -8.35 -7.96 2.19
CA ASP A 67 -7.86 -9.12 1.42
C ASP A 67 -8.44 -10.43 1.99
N THR A 68 -8.37 -10.59 3.31
CA THR A 68 -8.92 -11.76 4.01
C THR A 68 -10.44 -11.89 3.82
N GLU A 69 -11.17 -10.77 3.80
CA GLU A 69 -12.62 -10.76 3.57
C GLU A 69 -12.98 -11.10 2.12
N VAL A 70 -12.24 -10.57 1.16
CA VAL A 70 -12.38 -10.89 -0.27
C VAL A 70 -12.12 -12.37 -0.52
N LEU A 71 -11.07 -12.94 0.08
CA LEU A 71 -10.78 -14.38 -0.02
C LEU A 71 -11.91 -15.24 0.59
N LYS A 72 -12.44 -14.84 1.75
CA LYS A 72 -13.58 -15.51 2.39
C LYS A 72 -14.84 -15.42 1.51
N PHE A 73 -15.10 -14.25 0.91
CA PHE A 73 -16.21 -14.05 -0.03
C PHE A 73 -16.09 -15.00 -1.23
N GLY A 74 -14.92 -15.05 -1.87
CA GLY A 74 -14.67 -15.96 -2.99
C GLY A 74 -14.88 -17.45 -2.62
N GLN A 75 -14.43 -17.87 -1.44
CA GLN A 75 -14.62 -19.24 -0.96
C GLN A 75 -16.09 -19.57 -0.65
N GLN A 76 -16.82 -18.62 -0.03
CA GLN A 76 -18.25 -18.76 0.22
C GLN A 76 -19.02 -18.86 -1.08
N GLN A 77 -18.65 -18.07 -2.10
CA GLN A 77 -19.29 -18.11 -3.39
C GLN A 77 -19.15 -19.47 -4.08
N LYS A 78 -17.94 -20.05 -4.07
CA LYS A 78 -17.71 -21.42 -4.58
C LYS A 78 -18.59 -22.45 -3.86
N THR A 79 -18.75 -22.31 -2.55
CA THR A 79 -19.58 -23.21 -1.72
C THR A 79 -21.07 -23.02 -2.00
N LEU A 80 -21.51 -21.78 -2.18
CA LEU A 80 -22.89 -21.42 -2.52
C LEU A 80 -23.32 -22.01 -3.87
N VAL A 81 -22.46 -21.88 -4.88
CA VAL A 81 -22.65 -22.50 -6.20
C VAL A 81 -22.65 -24.03 -6.10
N ALA A 82 -21.87 -24.63 -5.20
CA ALA A 82 -21.93 -26.09 -5.00
C ALA A 82 -23.21 -26.56 -4.27
N THR A 83 -23.77 -25.74 -3.37
CA THR A 83 -24.84 -26.18 -2.45
C THR A 83 -26.25 -25.75 -2.89
N MET A 84 -26.36 -24.72 -3.73
CA MET A 84 -27.51 -24.10 -4.47
C MET A 84 -28.95 -24.11 -3.90
N ARG A 85 -29.24 -24.69 -2.74
CA ARG A 85 -30.59 -24.93 -2.20
C ARG A 85 -30.86 -24.26 -0.83
N ARG A 86 -30.01 -23.33 -0.35
CA ARG A 86 -30.14 -22.79 1.03
C ARG A 86 -30.20 -21.25 1.09
N PHE A 87 -31.41 -20.75 1.33
CA PHE A 87 -31.77 -19.34 1.49
C PHE A 87 -31.02 -18.58 2.61
N SER A 88 -30.63 -19.23 3.71
CA SER A 88 -29.98 -18.52 4.84
C SER A 88 -28.58 -17.99 4.50
N VAL A 89 -27.94 -18.55 3.46
CA VAL A 89 -26.59 -18.17 3.07
C VAL A 89 -26.59 -16.88 2.26
N MET A 90 -27.67 -16.61 1.50
CA MET A 90 -27.83 -15.40 0.68
C MET A 90 -27.93 -14.10 1.50
N LYS A 91 -28.63 -14.13 2.64
CA LYS A 91 -28.77 -12.93 3.49
C LYS A 91 -27.44 -12.53 4.13
N LYS A 92 -26.62 -13.51 4.50
CA LYS A 92 -25.27 -13.31 5.04
C LYS A 92 -24.31 -12.78 3.97
N GLU A 93 -24.50 -13.18 2.72
CA GLU A 93 -23.71 -12.72 1.59
C GLU A 93 -23.91 -11.22 1.33
N SER A 94 -25.16 -10.74 1.33
CA SER A 94 -25.48 -9.32 1.12
C SER A 94 -24.80 -8.39 2.14
N SER A 95 -24.69 -8.81 3.41
CA SER A 95 -23.94 -8.04 4.42
C SER A 95 -22.44 -7.99 4.13
N ILE A 96 -21.83 -9.10 3.71
CA ILE A 96 -20.38 -9.16 3.46
C ILE A 96 -19.99 -8.28 2.28
N THR A 97 -20.76 -8.32 1.20
CA THR A 97 -20.56 -7.43 0.04
C THR A 97 -20.62 -5.96 0.44
N ARG A 98 -21.59 -5.58 1.26
CA ARG A 98 -21.71 -4.20 1.78
C ARG A 98 -20.50 -3.82 2.65
N ASP A 99 -20.04 -4.72 3.51
CA ASP A 99 -18.90 -4.46 4.39
C ASP A 99 -17.59 -4.29 3.61
N ILE A 100 -17.35 -5.16 2.63
CA ILE A 100 -16.22 -5.07 1.68
C ILE A 100 -16.24 -3.71 0.97
N LYS A 101 -17.41 -3.30 0.46
CA LYS A 101 -17.59 -2.00 -0.20
C LYS A 101 -17.22 -0.84 0.72
N LEU A 102 -17.81 -0.76 1.90
CA LEU A 102 -17.57 0.35 2.83
C LEU A 102 -16.09 0.45 3.23
N LYS A 103 -15.41 -0.69 3.39
CA LYS A 103 -13.97 -0.73 3.66
C LYS A 103 -13.14 -0.29 2.46
N ALA A 104 -13.48 -0.75 1.26
CA ALA A 104 -12.80 -0.34 0.04
C ALA A 104 -12.91 1.18 -0.18
N GLU A 105 -14.10 1.76 -0.03
CA GLU A 105 -14.31 3.21 -0.13
C GLU A 105 -13.54 3.99 0.96
N SER A 106 -13.51 3.46 2.18
CA SER A 106 -12.75 4.06 3.30
C SER A 106 -11.25 4.05 3.02
N LEU A 107 -10.71 2.90 2.58
CA LEU A 107 -9.30 2.74 2.21
C LEU A 107 -8.93 3.64 1.04
N HIS A 108 -9.77 3.70 0.01
CA HIS A 108 -9.54 4.57 -1.13
C HIS A 108 -9.45 6.05 -0.72
N ARG A 109 -10.38 6.53 0.12
CA ARG A 109 -10.32 7.91 0.65
C ARG A 109 -9.04 8.19 1.45
N ARG A 110 -8.57 7.22 2.24
CA ARG A 110 -7.33 7.36 3.02
C ARG A 110 -6.08 7.33 2.13
N LEU A 111 -6.06 6.47 1.10
CA LEU A 111 -4.99 6.46 0.11
C LEU A 111 -4.92 7.79 -0.66
N ASP A 112 -6.06 8.35 -1.07
CA ASP A 112 -6.13 9.67 -1.71
C ASP A 112 -5.66 10.80 -0.78
N ALA A 113 -5.99 10.73 0.51
CA ALA A 113 -5.47 11.66 1.51
C ALA A 113 -3.94 11.58 1.66
N LEU A 114 -3.39 10.35 1.70
CA LEU A 114 -1.94 10.14 1.71
C LEU A 114 -1.28 10.67 0.43
N SER A 115 -1.89 10.46 -0.73
CA SER A 115 -1.40 10.99 -2.02
C SER A 115 -1.26 12.52 -1.96
N LYS A 116 -2.30 13.22 -1.46
CA LYS A 116 -2.27 14.68 -1.27
C LYS A 116 -1.20 15.12 -0.28
N GLN A 117 -0.95 14.35 0.78
CA GLN A 117 0.11 14.63 1.74
C GLN A 117 1.51 14.46 1.12
N VAL A 118 1.70 13.45 0.27
CA VAL A 118 2.94 13.23 -0.48
C VAL A 118 3.19 14.45 -1.39
N GLN A 119 2.20 14.86 -2.19
CA GLN A 119 2.30 16.01 -3.09
C GLN A 119 2.68 17.28 -2.33
N LYS A 120 2.01 17.57 -1.21
CA LYS A 120 2.31 18.74 -0.37
C LYS A 120 3.75 18.71 0.15
N THR A 121 4.26 17.54 0.50
CA THR A 121 5.63 17.38 1.01
C THR A 121 6.66 17.58 -0.10
N GLU A 122 6.35 17.11 -1.31
CA GLU A 122 7.16 17.34 -2.52
C GLU A 122 7.23 18.83 -2.88
N ASP A 123 6.11 19.55 -2.80
CA ASP A 123 6.07 20.98 -3.07
C ASP A 123 6.88 21.80 -2.05
N GLN A 124 6.91 21.36 -0.79
CA GLN A 124 7.60 22.06 0.31
C GLN A 124 9.11 21.78 0.37
N HIS A 125 9.50 20.51 0.27
CA HIS A 125 10.88 20.06 0.52
C HIS A 125 11.61 19.63 -0.76
N GLY A 126 10.91 19.61 -1.89
CA GLY A 126 11.40 19.11 -3.16
C GLY A 126 11.27 17.58 -3.30
N LEU A 127 11.18 17.14 -4.55
CA LEU A 127 11.01 15.73 -4.96
C LEU A 127 12.10 14.78 -4.43
N SER A 128 13.30 15.31 -4.18
CA SER A 128 14.48 14.53 -3.74
C SER A 128 14.64 14.46 -2.22
N SER A 129 13.76 15.11 -1.44
CA SER A 129 13.81 15.01 0.02
C SER A 129 13.57 13.57 0.48
N VAL A 130 14.26 13.16 1.54
CA VAL A 130 14.14 11.80 2.11
C VAL A 130 12.69 11.53 2.52
N THR A 131 12.05 12.50 3.16
CA THR A 131 10.66 12.43 3.60
C THR A 131 9.69 12.23 2.43
N ALA A 132 9.79 13.03 1.36
CA ALA A 132 8.93 12.87 0.19
C ALA A 132 9.12 11.50 -0.48
N ARG A 133 10.37 11.01 -0.57
CA ARG A 133 10.67 9.69 -1.15
C ARG A 133 10.08 8.55 -0.34
N ILE A 134 10.22 8.59 0.98
CA ILE A 134 9.61 7.58 1.88
C ILE A 134 8.10 7.59 1.70
N GLN A 135 7.47 8.76 1.74
CA GLN A 135 6.02 8.89 1.61
C GLN A 135 5.51 8.36 0.26
N ARG A 136 6.16 8.76 -0.83
CA ARG A 136 5.83 8.30 -2.19
C ARG A 136 5.94 6.78 -2.33
N CYS A 137 7.04 6.20 -1.83
CA CYS A 137 7.26 4.75 -1.87
C CYS A 137 6.19 3.99 -1.06
N GLN A 138 5.84 4.46 0.14
CA GLN A 138 4.81 3.82 0.97
C GLN A 138 3.44 3.91 0.31
N HIS A 139 3.07 5.10 -0.19
CA HIS A 139 1.81 5.30 -0.90
C HIS A 139 1.69 4.38 -2.11
N ALA A 140 2.71 4.36 -2.98
CA ALA A 140 2.72 3.51 -4.18
C ALA A 140 2.58 2.02 -3.83
N ALA A 141 3.32 1.54 -2.83
CA ALA A 141 3.23 0.14 -2.40
C ALA A 141 1.85 -0.23 -1.84
N LEU A 142 1.25 0.64 -1.02
CA LEU A 142 -0.10 0.43 -0.49
C LEU A 142 -1.15 0.48 -1.61
N HIS A 143 -1.04 1.45 -2.52
CA HIS A 143 -1.96 1.61 -3.64
C HIS A 143 -1.94 0.38 -4.56
N SER A 144 -0.75 -0.13 -4.92
CA SER A 144 -0.61 -1.37 -5.69
C SER A 144 -1.22 -2.59 -4.98
N LYS A 145 -1.01 -2.72 -3.66
CA LYS A 145 -1.59 -3.83 -2.89
C LYS A 145 -3.13 -3.71 -2.83
N PHE A 146 -3.66 -2.52 -2.62
CA PHE A 146 -5.10 -2.27 -2.63
C PHE A 146 -5.73 -2.59 -4.00
N GLN A 147 -5.10 -2.14 -5.08
CA GLN A 147 -5.50 -2.46 -6.45
C GLN A 147 -5.52 -3.97 -6.69
N GLN A 148 -4.50 -4.70 -6.25
CA GLN A 148 -4.46 -6.17 -6.36
C GLN A 148 -5.65 -6.83 -5.65
N VAL A 149 -5.98 -6.38 -4.43
CA VAL A 149 -7.13 -6.91 -3.67
C VAL A 149 -8.45 -6.62 -4.37
N MET A 150 -8.61 -5.42 -4.92
CA MET A 150 -9.81 -5.06 -5.70
C MET A 150 -9.93 -5.87 -6.99
N LEU A 151 -8.83 -6.14 -7.69
CA LEU A 151 -8.81 -7.02 -8.86
C LEU A 151 -9.26 -8.45 -8.49
N GLN A 152 -8.75 -9.00 -7.39
CA GLN A 152 -9.18 -10.31 -6.89
C GLN A 152 -10.67 -10.34 -6.52
N TYR A 153 -11.19 -9.23 -5.97
CA TYR A 153 -12.60 -9.09 -5.71
C TYR A 153 -13.43 -9.10 -7.00
N ASN A 154 -12.99 -8.36 -8.03
CA ASN A 154 -13.62 -8.35 -9.35
C ASN A 154 -13.69 -9.75 -9.97
N GLU A 155 -12.57 -10.49 -9.95
CA GLU A 155 -12.52 -11.87 -10.44
C GLU A 155 -13.51 -12.79 -9.70
N SER A 156 -13.66 -12.60 -8.39
CA SER A 156 -14.64 -13.35 -7.59
C SER A 156 -16.08 -13.02 -7.98
N LEU A 157 -16.37 -11.76 -8.32
CA LEU A 157 -17.67 -11.32 -8.83
C LEU A 157 -17.94 -11.87 -10.24
N LEU A 158 -16.96 -11.85 -11.15
CA LEU A 158 -17.08 -12.44 -12.49
C LEU A 158 -17.36 -13.94 -12.42
N THR A 159 -16.59 -14.66 -11.60
CA THR A 159 -16.82 -16.09 -11.37
C THR A 159 -18.24 -16.36 -10.85
N LYS A 160 -18.75 -15.49 -9.96
CA LYS A 160 -20.13 -15.57 -9.48
C LYS A 160 -21.13 -15.41 -10.63
N GLN A 161 -20.91 -14.40 -11.48
CA GLN A 161 -21.80 -14.09 -12.60
C GLN A 161 -21.92 -15.29 -13.53
N GLU A 162 -20.77 -15.84 -13.94
CA GLU A 162 -20.67 -17.01 -14.81
C GLU A 162 -21.42 -18.20 -14.21
N CYS A 163 -21.19 -18.50 -12.93
CA CYS A 163 -21.85 -19.59 -12.23
C CYS A 163 -23.38 -19.41 -12.13
N CYS A 164 -23.85 -18.18 -11.87
CA CYS A 164 -25.29 -17.88 -11.83
C CYS A 164 -25.93 -18.01 -13.23
N THR A 165 -25.26 -17.52 -14.27
CA THR A 165 -25.73 -17.66 -15.66
C THR A 165 -25.80 -19.12 -16.08
N HIS A 166 -24.74 -19.89 -15.81
CA HIS A 166 -24.69 -21.32 -16.10
C HIS A 166 -25.79 -22.10 -15.35
N PHE A 167 -26.09 -21.73 -14.10
CA PHE A 167 -27.21 -22.33 -13.37
C PHE A 167 -28.55 -22.06 -14.04
N ILE A 168 -28.81 -20.82 -14.46
CA ILE A 168 -30.06 -20.45 -15.15
C ILE A 168 -30.18 -21.23 -16.45
N PHE A 169 -29.10 -21.29 -17.23
CA PHE A 169 -29.01 -22.10 -18.45
C PHE A 169 -29.40 -23.56 -18.17
N ARG A 170 -28.81 -24.18 -17.14
CA ARG A 170 -29.14 -25.58 -16.79
C ARG A 170 -30.59 -25.77 -16.33
N GLN A 171 -31.17 -24.82 -15.61
CA GLN A 171 -32.57 -24.88 -15.20
C GLN A 171 -33.54 -24.75 -16.40
N LEU A 172 -33.15 -23.98 -17.41
CA LEU A 172 -33.89 -23.85 -18.66
C LEU A 172 -33.86 -25.15 -19.47
N GLU A 173 -32.70 -25.79 -19.59
CA GLU A 173 -32.56 -27.11 -20.23
C GLU A 173 -33.42 -28.16 -19.54
N VAL A 174 -33.38 -28.24 -18.21
CA VAL A 174 -34.20 -29.18 -17.42
C VAL A 174 -35.70 -28.93 -17.59
N SER A 175 -36.08 -27.66 -17.78
CA SER A 175 -37.46 -27.26 -18.06
C SER A 175 -37.90 -27.62 -19.49
N GLY A 176 -36.98 -28.14 -20.33
CA GLY A 176 -37.26 -28.58 -21.69
C GLY A 176 -37.33 -27.44 -22.72
N ARG A 177 -36.71 -26.29 -22.42
CA ARG A 177 -36.50 -25.23 -23.42
C ARG A 177 -35.09 -25.37 -23.99
N ASP A 178 -35.00 -25.63 -25.29
CA ASP A 178 -33.75 -25.54 -26.03
C ASP A 178 -33.45 -24.06 -26.27
N MET A 179 -32.56 -23.50 -25.46
CA MET A 179 -31.93 -22.20 -25.69
C MET A 179 -30.43 -22.40 -25.78
N THR A 180 -29.76 -21.58 -26.58
CA THR A 180 -28.31 -21.54 -26.62
C THR A 180 -27.75 -20.74 -25.44
N GLU A 181 -26.51 -21.01 -25.05
CA GLU A 181 -25.86 -20.28 -23.95
C GLU A 181 -25.74 -18.78 -24.26
N ASP A 182 -25.54 -18.44 -25.54
CA ASP A 182 -25.48 -17.06 -26.03
C ASP A 182 -26.81 -16.32 -25.86
N GLU A 183 -27.94 -16.97 -26.13
CA GLU A 183 -29.28 -16.39 -25.92
C GLU A 183 -29.56 -16.14 -24.43
N VAL A 184 -29.10 -17.03 -23.54
CA VAL A 184 -29.23 -16.83 -22.08
C VAL A 184 -28.33 -15.69 -21.61
N ASN A 185 -27.10 -15.60 -22.12
CA ASN A 185 -26.20 -14.48 -21.85
C ASN A 185 -26.81 -13.14 -22.30
N GLU A 186 -27.40 -13.08 -23.49
CA GLU A 186 -28.09 -11.89 -24.00
C GLU A 186 -29.31 -11.54 -23.13
N MET A 187 -30.06 -12.53 -22.67
CA MET A 187 -31.19 -12.34 -21.77
C MET A 187 -30.76 -11.76 -20.42
N VAL A 188 -29.65 -12.27 -19.86
CA VAL A 188 -29.04 -11.75 -18.63
C VAL A 188 -28.55 -10.31 -18.83
N ALA A 189 -27.88 -10.02 -19.95
CA ALA A 189 -27.34 -8.69 -20.24
C ALA A 189 -28.41 -7.65 -20.57
N SER A 190 -29.46 -8.03 -21.29
CA SER A 190 -30.56 -7.13 -21.68
C SER A 190 -31.59 -6.93 -20.58
N GLY A 191 -31.59 -7.78 -19.54
CA GLY A 191 -32.57 -7.75 -18.46
C GLY A 191 -34.00 -8.08 -18.90
N LYS A 192 -34.18 -8.62 -20.12
CA LYS A 192 -35.51 -8.93 -20.69
C LYS A 192 -35.93 -10.35 -20.32
N TRP A 193 -36.45 -10.51 -19.10
CA TRP A 193 -36.91 -11.80 -18.56
C TRP A 193 -38.38 -12.13 -18.88
N GLU A 194 -39.04 -11.35 -19.74
CA GLU A 194 -40.45 -11.52 -20.18
C GLU A 194 -40.74 -12.95 -20.70
N VAL A 195 -39.71 -13.63 -21.24
CA VAL A 195 -39.73 -15.04 -21.69
C VAL A 195 -40.20 -16.02 -20.60
N PHE A 196 -40.05 -15.65 -19.32
CA PHE A 196 -40.50 -16.42 -18.16
C PHE A 196 -41.94 -16.13 -17.73
N ASN A 197 -42.50 -14.96 -18.04
CA ASN A 197 -43.85 -14.60 -17.61
C ASN A 197 -44.94 -15.07 -18.59
N GLU A 198 -44.69 -14.99 -19.91
CA GLU A 198 -45.76 -15.17 -20.90
C GLU A 198 -46.14 -16.64 -21.19
N ASN A 199 -45.26 -17.60 -20.91
CA ASN A 199 -45.46 -19.01 -21.31
C ASN A 199 -45.46 -20.03 -20.14
N LEU A 200 -45.25 -19.59 -18.90
CA LEU A 200 -44.88 -20.49 -17.81
C LEU A 200 -46.04 -20.93 -16.91
N LEU A 201 -47.15 -20.19 -16.91
CA LEU A 201 -48.37 -20.57 -16.19
C LEU A 201 -49.14 -21.72 -16.84
N ASN A 202 -48.88 -22.02 -18.13
CA ASN A 202 -49.62 -23.01 -18.91
C ASN A 202 -48.88 -24.36 -19.06
N ASP A 203 -47.60 -24.44 -18.71
CA ASP A 203 -46.78 -25.64 -18.94
C ASP A 203 -46.63 -26.47 -17.66
N ALA A 204 -47.27 -27.64 -17.60
CA ALA A 204 -47.28 -28.52 -16.44
C ALA A 204 -45.89 -29.09 -16.06
N ARG A 205 -44.87 -28.88 -16.91
CA ARG A 205 -43.49 -29.34 -16.69
C ARG A 205 -42.68 -28.46 -15.73
N ILE A 206 -43.02 -27.18 -15.58
CA ILE A 206 -42.26 -26.26 -14.72
C ILE A 206 -42.90 -26.19 -13.35
N THR A 207 -42.15 -26.59 -12.32
CA THR A 207 -42.63 -26.49 -10.94
C THR A 207 -42.50 -25.06 -10.42
N ARG A 208 -43.44 -24.64 -9.56
CA ARG A 208 -43.39 -23.34 -8.86
C ARG A 208 -42.07 -23.13 -8.10
N SER A 209 -41.41 -24.21 -7.67
CA SER A 209 -40.08 -24.18 -7.04
C SER A 209 -38.98 -23.77 -8.02
N GLN A 210 -38.95 -24.32 -9.23
CA GLN A 210 -37.95 -23.99 -10.25
C GLN A 210 -38.06 -22.53 -10.69
N LEU A 211 -39.30 -22.03 -10.86
CA LEU A 211 -39.51 -20.61 -11.16
C LEU A 211 -38.97 -19.70 -10.05
N SER A 212 -39.30 -20.03 -8.79
CA SER A 212 -38.82 -19.27 -7.63
C SER A 212 -37.30 -19.28 -7.53
N GLU A 213 -36.64 -20.37 -7.93
CA GLU A 213 -35.18 -20.46 -7.98
C GLU A 213 -34.60 -19.55 -9.08
N ILE A 214 -35.18 -19.57 -10.28
CA ILE A 214 -34.74 -18.73 -11.41
C ILE A 214 -34.91 -17.24 -11.07
N GLU A 215 -36.07 -16.84 -10.55
CA GLU A 215 -36.32 -15.46 -10.12
C GLU A 215 -35.32 -15.00 -9.05
N GLN A 216 -34.94 -15.88 -8.13
CA GLN A 216 -33.98 -15.56 -7.10
C GLN A 216 -32.58 -15.36 -7.67
N ARG A 217 -32.16 -16.20 -8.62
CA ARG A 217 -30.88 -16.05 -9.32
C ARG A 217 -30.82 -14.80 -10.17
N HIS A 218 -31.92 -14.43 -10.79
CA HIS A 218 -32.03 -13.14 -11.47
C HIS A 218 -31.80 -11.98 -10.49
N LYS A 219 -32.40 -11.99 -9.30
CA LYS A 219 -32.14 -10.97 -8.26
C LYS A 219 -30.67 -10.94 -7.83
N GLU A 220 -30.01 -12.10 -7.72
CA GLU A 220 -28.58 -12.19 -7.44
C GLU A 220 -27.73 -11.56 -8.56
N LEU A 221 -28.07 -11.82 -9.82
CA LEU A 221 -27.40 -11.25 -10.99
C LEU A 221 -27.55 -9.72 -11.04
N LEU A 222 -28.75 -9.20 -10.78
CA LEU A 222 -28.96 -7.75 -10.70
C LEU A 222 -28.14 -7.10 -9.58
N SER A 223 -28.10 -7.73 -8.40
CA SER A 223 -27.26 -7.24 -7.30
C SER A 223 -25.78 -7.29 -7.66
N LEU A 224 -25.34 -8.32 -8.37
CA LEU A 224 -23.96 -8.48 -8.81
C LEU A 224 -23.57 -7.42 -9.84
N GLU A 225 -24.43 -7.17 -10.81
CA GLU A 225 -24.23 -6.11 -11.81
C GLU A 225 -24.10 -4.74 -11.14
N ASN A 226 -24.91 -4.45 -10.12
CA ASN A 226 -24.76 -3.23 -9.33
C ASN A 226 -23.40 -3.18 -8.63
N ASN A 227 -22.96 -4.27 -7.98
CA ASN A 227 -21.65 -4.32 -7.33
C ASN A 227 -20.49 -4.13 -8.32
N MET A 228 -20.60 -4.70 -9.52
CA MET A 228 -19.59 -4.54 -10.58
C MET A 228 -19.57 -3.11 -11.14
N LYS A 229 -20.73 -2.47 -11.31
CA LYS A 229 -20.82 -1.06 -11.68
C LYS A 229 -20.15 -0.16 -10.64
N GLU A 230 -20.44 -0.38 -9.36
CA GLU A 230 -19.82 0.36 -8.26
C GLU A 230 -18.31 0.13 -8.19
N LEU A 231 -17.85 -1.11 -8.39
CA LEU A 231 -16.42 -1.43 -8.43
C LEU A 231 -15.73 -0.78 -9.63
N ARG A 232 -16.41 -0.70 -10.78
CA ARG A 232 -15.92 0.04 -11.96
C ARG A 232 -15.78 1.52 -11.67
N ASP A 233 -16.71 2.12 -10.94
CA ASP A 233 -16.63 3.53 -10.55
C ASP A 233 -15.41 3.74 -9.63
N LEU A 234 -15.20 2.86 -8.65
CA LEU A 234 -13.99 2.86 -7.81
C LEU A 234 -12.71 2.65 -8.65
N PHE A 235 -12.74 1.77 -9.64
CA PHE A 235 -11.60 1.51 -10.51
C PHE A 235 -11.27 2.67 -11.44
N MET A 236 -12.25 3.43 -11.92
CA MET A 236 -11.98 4.60 -12.75
C MET A 236 -11.08 5.59 -12.01
N ASP A 237 -11.36 5.84 -10.73
CA ASP A 237 -10.55 6.71 -9.88
C ASP A 237 -9.17 6.10 -9.58
N ILE A 238 -9.10 4.79 -9.29
CA ILE A 238 -7.83 4.08 -9.04
C ILE A 238 -6.93 4.06 -10.28
N PHE A 239 -7.48 3.78 -11.47
CA PHE A 239 -6.69 3.65 -12.71
C PHE A 239 -6.27 5.01 -13.30
N MET A 240 -7.07 6.07 -13.13
CA MET A 240 -6.60 7.43 -13.48
C MET A 240 -5.39 7.85 -12.63
N LEU A 241 -5.32 7.42 -11.37
CA LEU A 241 -4.16 7.67 -10.49
C LEU A 241 -2.92 6.81 -10.84
N VAL A 242 -3.10 5.69 -11.56
CA VAL A 242 -1.99 4.79 -11.97
C VAL A 242 -1.20 5.38 -13.14
N GLU A 243 -1.81 6.10 -14.08
CA GLU A 243 -1.07 6.73 -15.18
C GLU A 243 -0.10 7.82 -14.69
N GLU A 244 -0.41 8.48 -13.58
CA GLU A 244 0.47 9.49 -12.97
C GLU A 244 1.61 8.87 -12.12
N GLN A 245 1.42 7.66 -11.58
CA GLN A 245 2.39 6.97 -10.71
C GLN A 245 3.24 5.90 -11.41
N GLY A 246 2.84 5.43 -12.59
CA GLY A 246 3.41 4.28 -13.30
C GLY A 246 4.88 4.41 -13.74
N ALA A 247 5.48 5.60 -13.66
CA ALA A 247 6.88 5.81 -14.03
C ALA A 247 7.89 5.55 -12.89
N SER A 248 7.47 5.30 -11.64
CA SER A 248 8.42 5.19 -10.52
C SER A 248 7.92 4.36 -9.33
N ILE A 249 7.72 3.05 -9.53
CA ILE A 249 8.18 2.11 -8.50
C ILE A 249 9.70 2.15 -8.61
N GLU A 250 10.32 3.12 -7.94
CA GLU A 250 11.76 3.38 -8.01
C GLU A 250 12.52 2.08 -7.73
N HIS A 251 13.26 1.58 -8.72
CA HIS A 251 14.23 0.52 -8.49
C HIS A 251 15.11 0.94 -7.30
N ILE A 252 15.44 -0.01 -6.41
CA ILE A 252 16.35 0.23 -5.27
C ILE A 252 17.58 1.01 -5.75
N GLN A 253 18.08 0.66 -6.94
CA GLN A 253 19.15 1.39 -7.62
C GLN A 253 18.88 2.89 -7.79
N THR A 254 17.79 3.29 -8.44
CA THR A 254 17.45 4.71 -8.66
C THR A 254 17.30 5.46 -7.34
N ASN A 255 16.77 4.78 -6.32
CA ASN A 255 16.69 5.33 -4.98
C ASN A 255 18.07 5.54 -4.33
N VAL A 256 18.98 4.57 -4.48
CA VAL A 256 20.35 4.66 -3.98
C VAL A 256 21.15 5.74 -4.72
N GLU A 257 21.00 5.83 -6.05
CA GLU A 257 21.63 6.85 -6.89
C GLU A 257 21.24 8.27 -6.45
N ARG A 258 19.94 8.53 -6.26
CA ARG A 258 19.45 9.84 -5.77
C ARG A 258 19.98 10.19 -4.37
N THR A 259 20.14 9.20 -3.49
CA THR A 259 20.74 9.41 -2.17
C THR A 259 22.23 9.77 -2.29
N GLN A 260 22.96 9.11 -3.19
CA GLN A 260 24.36 9.40 -3.45
C GLN A 260 24.56 10.87 -3.90
N ASP A 261 23.71 11.36 -4.80
CA ASP A 261 23.73 12.75 -5.26
C ASP A 261 23.47 13.75 -4.12
N TYR A 262 22.48 13.47 -3.27
CA TYR A 262 22.18 14.31 -2.10
C TYR A 262 23.33 14.37 -1.10
N VAL A 263 23.97 13.23 -0.83
CA VAL A 263 25.15 13.15 0.06
C VAL A 263 26.33 13.91 -0.55
N ALA A 264 26.54 13.83 -1.87
CA ALA A 264 27.58 14.58 -2.56
C ALA A 264 27.38 16.11 -2.40
N VAL A 265 26.15 16.59 -2.60
CA VAL A 265 25.80 18.00 -2.39
C VAL A 265 26.00 18.43 -0.92
N SER A 266 25.59 17.59 0.03
CA SER A 266 25.78 17.88 1.46
C SER A 266 27.24 17.93 1.85
N ASN A 267 28.07 17.01 1.32
CA ASN A 267 29.52 17.04 1.52
C ASN A 267 30.17 18.33 1.00
N GLU A 268 29.75 18.85 -0.14
CA GLU A 268 30.22 20.15 -0.63
C GLU A 268 29.82 21.29 0.31
N LYS A 269 28.58 21.29 0.84
CA LYS A 269 28.15 22.27 1.85
C LYS A 269 28.99 22.18 3.14
N PHE A 270 29.30 20.97 3.62
CA PHE A 270 30.19 20.77 4.77
C PHE A 270 31.61 21.27 4.51
N LYS A 271 32.18 21.02 3.31
CA LYS A 271 33.48 21.57 2.91
C LYS A 271 33.46 23.10 2.93
N MET A 272 32.39 23.72 2.43
CA MET A 272 32.23 25.18 2.49
C MET A 272 32.13 25.68 3.92
N ALA A 273 31.31 25.05 4.77
CA ALA A 273 31.18 25.41 6.19
C ALA A 273 32.51 25.29 6.94
N ALA A 274 33.29 24.23 6.69
CA ALA A 274 34.63 24.06 7.24
C ALA A 274 35.58 25.16 6.78
N ARG A 275 35.54 25.55 5.50
CA ARG A 275 36.30 26.70 4.97
C ARG A 275 35.90 28.01 5.63
N TYR A 276 34.60 28.26 5.84
CA TYR A 276 34.11 29.44 6.54
C TYR A 276 34.56 29.47 8.01
N LYS A 277 34.49 28.34 8.72
CA LYS A 277 34.99 28.21 10.10
C LYS A 277 36.49 28.50 10.19
N LYS A 278 37.30 27.99 9.23
CA LYS A 278 38.75 28.22 9.16
C LYS A 278 39.11 29.67 8.80
N LYS A 279 38.29 30.32 7.97
CA LYS A 279 38.44 31.73 7.56
C LYS A 279 37.66 32.70 8.45
N ASN A 280 37.23 32.28 9.65
CA ASN A 280 36.48 33.16 10.53
C ASN A 280 37.38 34.34 10.97
N PRO A 281 37.04 35.58 10.57
CA PRO A 281 37.88 36.74 10.82
C PRO A 281 38.06 37.04 12.31
N LEU A 282 37.10 36.67 13.17
CA LEU A 282 37.23 36.82 14.63
C LEU A 282 38.31 35.90 15.21
N ARG A 283 38.52 34.71 14.63
CA ARG A 283 39.62 33.79 15.02
C ARG A 283 40.96 34.25 14.45
N GLN A 284 40.98 34.83 13.25
CA GLN A 284 42.21 35.34 12.62
C GLN A 284 42.70 36.65 13.28
N LEU A 285 41.79 37.53 13.70
CA LEU A 285 42.12 38.79 14.35
C LEU A 285 42.54 38.61 15.82
N CYS A 286 41.95 37.65 16.53
CA CYS A 286 42.24 37.38 17.94
C CYS A 286 43.59 36.67 18.16
N CYS A 287 44.22 36.14 17.10
CA CYS A 287 45.54 35.51 17.18
C CYS A 287 46.68 36.53 17.37
N CYS A 288 46.44 37.81 17.11
CA CYS A 288 47.46 38.87 17.20
C CYS A 288 47.48 39.57 18.57
N CYS A 289 46.42 39.45 19.37
CA CYS A 289 46.23 40.24 20.60
C CYS A 289 46.05 39.42 21.89
N CYS A 290 46.00 38.08 21.82
CA CYS A 290 45.88 37.21 22.99
C CYS A 290 46.92 36.08 22.95
N PRO A 291 47.77 35.90 23.99
CA PRO A 291 48.70 34.77 24.05
C PRO A 291 47.95 33.42 24.04
N PRO A 292 48.59 32.32 23.60
CA PRO A 292 47.91 31.06 23.22
C PRO A 292 47.23 30.26 24.34
N TRP A 293 47.00 30.81 25.54
CA TRP A 293 46.69 30.04 26.73
C TRP A 293 45.37 30.40 27.45
N ARG A 294 44.50 31.26 26.91
CA ARG A 294 43.28 31.67 27.66
C ARG A 294 41.97 31.84 26.88
N CYS A 295 41.81 31.25 25.69
CA CYS A 295 40.54 31.33 24.95
C CYS A 295 39.88 29.99 24.60
N CYS A 296 40.20 28.90 25.30
CA CYS A 296 39.45 27.65 25.18
C CYS A 296 39.26 27.01 26.57
N LEU A 297 38.18 27.41 27.24
CA LEU A 297 37.36 26.59 28.12
C LEU A 297 35.92 26.80 27.65
#